data_AF-A0AB74M7T0-F1
#
_entry.id   AF-A0AB74M7T0-F1
#
_cell.length_a   1.000
_cell.length_b   1.000
_cell.length_c   1.000
_cell.angle_alpha   90.00
_cell.angle_beta   90.00
_cell.angle_gamma   90.00
#
_symmetry.space_group_name_H-M   'P 1'
#
loop_
_entity.id
_entity.type
_entity.pdbx_description
1 polymer ?
#
loop_
_entity_poly.entity_id
_entity_poly.type
_entity_poly.pdbx_seq_one_letter_code
_entity_poly.pdbx_strand_id
1 'polypeptide(L)' 'QHAPCTEEQAEWLIQNYRRRGYEFRKTLSLDYRHWIISVRLPYSERPPRPSRTFQQRIWR' A
#
# COMPACT_ATOMS: atom_id res chain seq x y z
N GLN A 1 7.21 -1.29 -8.79
CA GLN A 1 8.25 -0.47 -8.14
C GLN A 1 7.60 0.86 -7.76
N HIS A 2 7.50 1.18 -6.46
CA HIS A 2 6.89 2.44 -6.03
C HIS A 2 7.89 3.58 -6.27
N ALA A 3 7.41 4.68 -6.87
CA ALA A 3 8.20 5.89 -7.01
C ALA A 3 8.70 6.37 -5.63
N PRO A 4 9.89 6.98 -5.55
CA PRO A 4 10.41 7.49 -4.28
C PRO A 4 9.39 8.44 -3.66
N CYS A 5 8.90 8.06 -2.49
CA CYS A 5 7.89 8.80 -1.76
C CYS A 5 8.57 10.02 -1.14
N THR A 6 8.08 11.23 -1.44
CA THR A 6 8.58 12.46 -0.82
C THR A 6 8.16 12.50 0.66
N GLU A 7 8.84 13.31 1.47
CA GLU A 7 8.61 13.37 2.92
C GLU A 7 7.16 13.76 3.26
N GLU A 8 6.59 14.73 2.54
CA GLU A 8 5.19 15.13 2.70
C GLU A 8 4.19 14.00 2.38
N GLN A 9 4.49 13.18 1.37
CA GLN A 9 3.66 12.02 1.05
C GLN A 9 3.74 10.96 2.14
N ALA A 10 4.92 10.74 2.72
CA ALA A 10 5.10 9.82 3.83
C ALA A 10 4.32 10.28 5.07
N GLU A 11 4.34 11.57 5.38
CA GLU A 11 3.56 12.14 6.48
C GLU A 11 2.05 12.02 6.25
N TRP A 12 1.59 12.33 5.04
CA TRP A 12 0.18 12.17 4.68
C TRP A 12 -0.28 10.71 4.83
N LEU A 13 0.54 9.75 4.37
CA LEU A 13 0.26 8.31 4.54
C LEU A 13 0.17 7.94 6.02
N ILE A 14 1.14 8.36 6.84
CA ILE A 14 1.15 8.09 8.29
C ILE A 14 -0.13 8.63 8.94
N GLN A 15 -0.54 9.87 8.63
CA GLN A 15 -1.75 10.46 9.19
C GLN A 15 -3.01 9.70 8.78
N ASN A 16 -3.11 9.30 7.51
CA ASN A 16 -4.26 8.57 6.99
C ASN A 16 -4.38 7.17 7.62
N TYR A 17 -3.27 6.43 7.73
CA TYR A 17 -3.25 5.11 8.36
C TYR A 17 -3.44 5.17 9.88
N ARG A 18 -2.87 6.18 10.55
CA ARG A 18 -3.07 6.43 11.99
C ARG A 18 -4.54 6.70 12.29
N ARG A 19 -5.22 7.53 11.49
CA ARG A 19 -6.66 7.81 11.65
C ARG A 19 -7.53 6.56 11.52
N ARG A 20 -7.09 5.59 10.73
CA ARG A 20 -7.79 4.31 10.52
C ARG A 20 -7.38 3.22 11.55
N GLY A 21 -6.44 3.52 12.45
CA GLY A 21 -6.00 2.60 13.49
C GLY A 21 -5.13 1.43 13.01
N TYR A 22 -4.48 1.56 11.84
CA TYR A 22 -3.63 0.49 11.31
C TYR A 22 -2.24 0.49 11.93
N GLU A 23 -1.67 -0.70 12.10
CA GLU A 23 -0.27 -0.88 12.49
C GLU A 23 0.64 -0.45 11.35
N PHE A 24 1.52 0.52 11.61
CA PHE A 24 2.51 1.00 10.64
C PHE A 24 3.91 0.98 11.23
N ARG A 25 4.91 0.82 10.37
CA ARG A 25 6.34 0.86 10.69
C ARG A 25 7.02 1.89 9.80
N LYS A 26 7.71 2.84 10.41
CA LYS A 26 8.56 3.83 9.73
C LYS A 26 10.01 3.37 9.81
N THR A 27 10.65 3.17 8.67
CA THR A 27 12.07 2.79 8.57
C THR A 27 12.77 3.74 7.62
N LEU A 28 14.03 4.05 7.87
CA LEU A 28 14.85 4.82 6.95
C LEU A 28 15.41 3.89 5.86
N SER A 29 15.42 4.34 4.61
CA SER A 29 16.05 3.60 3.51
C SER A 29 17.56 3.46 3.74
N LEU A 30 18.17 2.44 3.13
CA LEU A 30 19.60 2.15 3.24
C LEU A 30 20.48 3.33 2.82
N ASP A 31 20.03 4.11 1.82
CA ASP A 31 20.72 5.30 1.33
C ASP A 31 20.48 6.56 2.18
N TYR A 32 19.75 6.45 3.30
CA TYR A 32 19.38 7.56 4.20
C TYR A 32 18.60 8.72 3.55
N ARG A 33 18.24 8.62 2.27
CA ARG A 33 17.55 9.67 1.50
C ARG A 33 16.03 9.65 1.60
N HIS A 34 15.44 8.51 1.95
CA HIS A 34 13.99 8.32 1.89
C HIS A 34 13.46 7.57 3.11
N TRP A 35 12.22 7.87 3.48
CA TRP A 35 11.47 7.11 4.47
C TRP A 35 10.67 5.99 3.79
N ILE A 36 10.82 4.77 4.31
CA ILE A 36 10.00 3.62 3.93
C ILE A 36 8.92 3.45 4.99
N ILE A 37 7.66 3.50 4.57
CA ILE A 37 6.50 3.27 5.42
C ILE A 37 5.89 1.92 5.07
N SER A 38 5.90 0.98 6.00
CA SER A 38 5.23 -0.32 5.86
C SER A 38 3.97 -0.33 6.71
N VAL A 39 2.85 -0.80 6.16
CA VAL A 39 1.57 -0.83 6.88
C VAL A 39 0.98 -2.23 6.78
N ARG A 40 0.48 -2.73 7.92
CA ARG A 40 -0.26 -3.99 7.96
C ARG A 40 -1.72 -3.70 7.68
N LEU A 41 -2.11 -3.92 6.43
CA LEU A 41 -3.52 -3.86 6.03
C LEU A 41 -4.20 -5.18 6.41
N PRO A 42 -5.41 -5.15 7.00
CA PRO A 42 -6.21 -6.36 7.12
C PRO A 42 -6.49 -6.87 5.72
N TYR A 43 -6.17 -8.14 5.47
CA TYR A 43 -6.54 -8.77 4.22
C TYR A 43 -8.07 -8.84 4.18
N SER A 44 -8.67 -8.41 3.07
CA SER A 44 -10.09 -8.64 2.87
C SER A 44 -10.31 -10.15 2.80
N GLU A 45 -11.06 -10.72 3.75
CA GLU A 45 -11.46 -12.13 3.69
C GLU A 45 -12.25 -12.46 2.41
N ARG A 46 -12.81 -11.44 1.77
CA ARG A 46 -13.51 -11.56 0.49
C ARG A 46 -12.49 -11.54 -0.65
N PRO A 47 -12.51 -12.54 -1.54
CA PRO A 47 -11.67 -12.52 -2.72
C PRO A 47 -12.01 -11.30 -3.59
N PRO A 48 -11.03 -10.69 -4.25
CA PRO A 48 -11.29 -9.58 -5.16
C PRO A 48 -12.26 -10.04 -6.25
N ARG A 49 -13.29 -9.23 -6.52
CA ARG A 49 -14.27 -9.55 -7.55
C ARG A 49 -13.52 -9.63 -8.91
N PRO A 50 -13.54 -10.78 -9.60
CA PRO A 50 -12.79 -10.93 -10.83
C PRO A 50 -13.34 -9.95 -11.88
N SER A 51 -12.46 -9.13 -12.45
CA SER A 51 -12.83 -8.22 -13.52
C SER A 51 -13.06 -9.00 -14.81
N ARG A 52 -14.15 -8.70 -15.52
CA ARG A 52 -14.47 -9.30 -16.83
C ARG A 52 -13.70 -8.67 -17.99
N THR A 53 -12.93 -7.60 -17.75
CA THR A 53 -12.30 -6.79 -18.81
C THR A 53 -11.34 -7.59 -19.70
N PHE A 54 -10.63 -8.58 -19.15
CA PHE A 54 -9.67 -9.39 -19.90
C PHE A 54 -9.97 -10.90 -19.84
N GLN A 55 -11.19 -11.28 -19.43
CA GLN A 55 -11.59 -12.68 -19.38
C GLN A 55 -12.01 -13.14 -20.78
N GLN A 56 -11.20 -13.97 -21.43
CA GLN A 56 -11.61 -14.60 -22.68
C GLN A 56 -12.68 -15.67 -22.42
N ARG A 57 -13.69 -15.75 -23.29
CA ARG A 57 -14.79 -16.72 -23.20
C ARG A 57 -14.34 -18.18 -23.29
N ILE A 58 -13.14 -18.45 -23.80
CA ILE A 58 -12.57 -19.80 -23.96
C ILE A 58 -12.17 -20.40 -22.60
N TRP A 59 -11.78 -19.55 -21.65
CA TRP A 59 -11.34 -19.95 -20.30
C TRP A 59 -12.46 -19.83 -19.26
N ARG A 60 -13.72 -19.90 -19.69
CA ARG A 60 -14.88 -19.96 -18.79
C ARG A 60 -15.11 -21.36 -18.26
#